data_AF-A0A1H4XLF1-F1
#
_entry.id   AF-A0A1H4XLF1-F1
#
_cell.length_a   1.000
_cell.length_b   1.000
_cell.length_c   1.000
_cell.angle_alpha   90.00
_cell.angle_beta   90.00
_cell.angle_gamma   90.00
#
_symmetry.space_group_name_H-M   'P 1'
#
loop_
_entity.id
_entity.type
_entity.pdbx_description
1 polymer ?
#
loop_
_entity_poly.entity_id
_entity_poly.type
_entity_poly.pdbx_seq_one_letter_code
_entity_poly.pdbx_strand_id
1 'polypeptide(L)'
;MAAIRSATQYQDQLRSLLPSGPAWDPERVPELERVLQGISRELARIDARAVDLQNEMDPASVSELVTDWEKVMNLPDPCLGLTPLFEDRRLAVRRRLLAVGSQRAAYFVEIARSQGYPNASVTELSTPRIGRSRFGHAHFGTWRANFMWTLNTGGRLQLGRRFGASYWGERFGMNPGSALECLIHRSTPAHTQVYINYD
;
A
#
# COMPACT_ATOMS: atom_id res chain seq x y z
N MET A 1 17.14 -5.31 -16.74
CA MET A 1 16.09 -4.52 -17.40
C MET A 1 16.15 -4.84 -18.89
N ALA A 2 15.08 -5.41 -19.46
CA ALA A 2 15.01 -5.61 -20.90
C ALA A 2 15.03 -4.22 -21.58
N ALA A 3 15.93 -4.01 -22.54
CA ALA A 3 15.98 -2.76 -23.29
C ALA A 3 14.79 -2.74 -24.27
N ILE A 4 13.96 -1.68 -24.19
CA ILE A 4 12.87 -1.44 -25.15
C ILE A 4 13.51 -1.25 -26.53
N ARG A 5 13.07 -2.04 -27.52
CA ARG A 5 13.58 -1.93 -28.89
C ARG A 5 12.83 -0.87 -29.68
N SER A 6 13.56 -0.09 -30.47
CA SER A 6 12.96 0.88 -31.41
C SER A 6 12.38 0.17 -32.64
N ALA A 7 11.50 0.87 -33.36
CA ALA A 7 10.95 0.37 -34.62
C ALA A 7 12.04 0.08 -35.68
N THR A 8 13.15 0.82 -35.69
CA THR A 8 14.28 0.56 -36.59
C THR A 8 15.00 -0.74 -36.23
N GLN A 9 15.25 -0.97 -34.94
CA GLN A 9 15.86 -2.22 -34.47
C GLN A 9 14.98 -3.44 -34.78
N TYR A 10 13.66 -3.30 -34.65
CA TYR A 10 12.72 -4.35 -35.08
C TYR A 10 12.71 -4.57 -36.59
N GLN A 11 12.82 -3.52 -37.40
CA GLN A 11 12.91 -3.64 -38.85
C GLN A 11 14.17 -4.38 -39.28
N ASP A 12 15.32 -4.03 -38.70
CA ASP A 12 16.60 -4.73 -38.94
C ASP A 12 16.50 -6.20 -38.53
N GLN A 13 15.90 -6.48 -37.38
CA GLN A 13 15.66 -7.84 -36.92
C GLN A 13 14.76 -8.61 -37.89
N LEU A 14 13.62 -8.04 -38.31
CA LEU A 14 12.73 -8.68 -39.27
C LEU A 14 13.42 -8.96 -40.60
N ARG A 15 14.23 -8.03 -41.09
CA ARG A 15 15.02 -8.19 -42.31
C ARG A 15 16.00 -9.36 -42.20
N SER A 16 16.68 -9.50 -41.06
CA SER A 16 17.59 -10.63 -40.81
C SER A 16 16.90 -11.99 -40.65
N LEU A 17 15.59 -12.00 -40.32
CA LEU A 17 14.79 -13.22 -40.18
C LEU A 17 14.10 -13.64 -41.49
N LEU A 18 14.22 -12.84 -42.56
CA LEU A 18 13.68 -13.22 -43.85
C LEU A 18 14.39 -14.46 -44.42
N PRO A 19 13.65 -15.38 -45.06
CA PRO A 19 14.26 -16.48 -45.79
C PRO A 19 15.11 -15.97 -46.96
N SER A 20 16.09 -16.77 -47.39
CA SER A 20 16.80 -16.51 -48.63
C SER A 20 15.91 -16.80 -49.85
N GLY A 21 16.06 -16.01 -50.91
CA GLY A 21 15.40 -16.26 -52.21
C GLY A 21 14.87 -14.99 -52.89
N PRO A 22 14.49 -15.08 -54.18
CA PRO A 22 14.12 -13.93 -55.01
C PRO A 22 12.80 -13.26 -54.59
N ALA A 23 11.93 -13.97 -53.84
CA ALA A 23 10.70 -13.41 -53.31
C ALA A 23 10.93 -12.46 -52.12
N TRP A 24 12.10 -12.54 -51.47
CA TRP A 24 12.48 -11.77 -50.28
C TRP A 24 13.62 -10.78 -50.56
N ASP A 25 14.04 -10.70 -51.82
CA ASP A 25 15.09 -9.81 -52.28
C ASP A 25 14.56 -8.36 -52.35
N PRO A 26 15.10 -7.42 -51.55
CA PRO A 26 14.65 -6.04 -51.52
C PRO A 26 14.79 -5.32 -52.87
N GLU A 27 15.73 -5.76 -53.72
CA GLU A 27 15.91 -5.19 -55.06
C GLU A 27 14.78 -5.59 -56.00
N ARG A 28 14.19 -6.77 -55.80
CA ARG A 28 13.11 -7.31 -56.64
C ARG A 28 11.72 -6.96 -56.12
N VAL A 29 11.58 -6.78 -54.81
CA VAL A 29 10.30 -6.51 -54.14
C VAL A 29 10.44 -5.32 -53.17
N PRO A 30 10.53 -4.08 -53.67
CA PRO A 30 10.74 -2.90 -52.82
C PRO A 30 9.55 -2.61 -51.88
N GLU A 31 8.35 -3.11 -52.17
CA GLU A 31 7.18 -3.00 -51.30
C GLU A 31 7.35 -3.78 -49.99
N LEU A 32 8.18 -4.81 -49.98
CA LEU A 32 8.47 -5.61 -48.79
C LEU A 32 9.00 -4.74 -47.66
N GLU A 33 9.89 -3.78 -47.97
CA GLU A 33 10.46 -2.88 -46.98
C GLU A 33 9.38 -2.00 -46.31
N ARG A 34 8.36 -1.57 -47.05
CA ARG A 34 7.23 -0.81 -46.49
C ARG A 34 6.39 -1.66 -45.55
N VAL A 35 6.19 -2.93 -45.89
CA VAL A 35 5.47 -3.89 -45.03
C VAL A 35 6.25 -4.14 -43.76
N LEU A 36 7.56 -4.41 -43.85
CA LEU A 36 8.43 -4.61 -42.69
C LEU A 36 8.45 -3.38 -41.78
N GLN A 37 8.50 -2.18 -42.35
CA GLN A 37 8.42 -0.93 -41.60
C GLN A 37 7.07 -0.76 -40.90
N GLY A 38 5.96 -1.16 -41.54
CA GLY A 38 4.64 -1.13 -40.92
C GLY A 38 4.56 -2.07 -39.71
N ILE A 39 5.03 -3.31 -39.88
CA ILE A 39 5.04 -4.33 -38.82
C ILE A 39 5.98 -3.93 -37.68
N SER A 40 7.15 -3.37 -37.97
CA SER A 40 8.14 -3.02 -36.95
C SER A 40 7.65 -1.95 -35.97
N ARG A 41 6.79 -1.02 -36.44
CA ARG A 41 6.14 -0.02 -35.59
C ARG A 41 5.19 -0.65 -34.58
N GLU A 42 4.39 -1.62 -35.01
CA GLU A 42 3.48 -2.35 -34.12
C GLU A 42 4.23 -3.22 -33.12
N LEU A 43 5.33 -3.86 -33.53
CA LEU A 43 6.18 -4.61 -32.61
C LEU A 43 6.79 -3.72 -31.53
N ALA A 44 7.33 -2.55 -31.92
CA ALA A 44 7.85 -1.57 -30.96
C ALA A 44 6.77 -1.07 -29.99
N ARG A 45 5.54 -0.85 -30.49
CA ARG A 45 4.39 -0.46 -29.66
C ARG A 45 4.04 -1.54 -28.64
N ILE A 46 4.00 -2.81 -29.05
CA ILE A 46 3.71 -3.94 -28.17
C ILE A 46 4.83 -4.14 -27.14
N ASP A 47 6.09 -4.03 -27.54
CA ASP A 47 7.25 -4.14 -26.63
C ASP A 47 7.22 -3.06 -25.54
N ALA A 48 6.93 -1.81 -25.91
CA ALA A 48 6.72 -0.72 -24.96
C ALA A 48 5.57 -1.03 -23.97
N ARG A 49 4.42 -1.50 -24.47
CA ARG A 49 3.29 -1.89 -23.61
C ARG A 49 3.61 -3.09 -22.70
N ALA A 50 4.48 -4.00 -23.13
CA ALA A 50 4.92 -5.12 -22.29
C ALA A 50 5.83 -4.66 -21.14
N VAL A 51 6.64 -3.62 -21.36
CA VAL A 51 7.43 -2.99 -20.30
C VAL A 51 6.55 -2.16 -19.38
N ASP A 52 5.58 -1.41 -19.90
CA ASP A 52 4.59 -0.70 -19.09
C ASP A 52 3.86 -1.69 -18.17
N LEU A 53 3.41 -2.83 -18.70
CA LEU A 53 2.76 -3.88 -17.92
C LEU A 53 3.64 -4.40 -16.78
N GLN A 54 4.95 -4.58 -17.01
CA GLN A 54 5.89 -4.97 -15.95
C GLN A 54 6.00 -3.91 -14.85
N ASN A 55 5.99 -2.62 -15.22
CA ASN A 55 5.99 -1.53 -14.24
C ASN A 55 4.66 -1.45 -13.46
N GLU A 56 3.55 -1.84 -14.08
CA GLU A 56 2.23 -1.90 -13.43
C GLU A 56 2.09 -3.09 -12.45
N MET A 57 2.98 -4.09 -12.52
CA MET A 57 3.02 -5.21 -11.56
C MET A 57 3.55 -4.81 -10.18
N ASP A 58 4.37 -3.76 -10.08
CA ASP A 58 4.83 -3.24 -8.80
C ASP A 58 3.91 -2.08 -8.36
N PRO A 59 3.22 -2.18 -7.21
CA PRO A 59 2.37 -1.09 -6.71
C PRO A 59 3.15 0.17 -6.32
N ALA A 60 4.48 0.14 -6.26
CA ALA A 60 5.29 1.35 -6.14
C ALA A 60 5.30 2.18 -7.44
N SER A 61 5.21 1.54 -8.61
CA SER A 61 5.27 2.18 -9.94
C SER A 61 3.95 2.19 -10.71
N VAL A 62 2.92 1.45 -10.25
CA VAL A 62 1.59 1.38 -10.86
C VAL A 62 0.97 2.75 -11.14
N SER A 63 0.34 2.91 -12.31
CA SER A 63 -0.35 4.12 -12.72
C SER A 63 -1.72 3.83 -13.36
N GLU A 64 -1.77 2.96 -14.38
CA GLU A 64 -3.00 2.60 -15.08
C GLU A 64 -3.85 1.63 -14.24
N LEU A 65 -3.23 0.65 -13.58
CA LEU A 65 -3.94 -0.46 -12.91
C LEU A 65 -4.29 -0.18 -11.43
N VAL A 66 -4.17 1.06 -10.97
CA VAL A 66 -4.44 1.43 -9.55
C VAL A 66 -5.81 0.95 -9.09
N THR A 67 -6.84 1.12 -9.92
CA THR A 67 -8.22 0.74 -9.58
C THR A 67 -8.37 -0.78 -9.42
N ASP A 68 -7.62 -1.59 -10.16
CA ASP A 68 -7.69 -3.05 -10.03
C ASP A 68 -6.94 -3.54 -8.80
N TRP A 69 -5.80 -2.92 -8.48
CA TRP A 69 -5.11 -3.16 -7.21
C TRP A 69 -5.99 -2.83 -6.01
N GLU A 70 -6.75 -1.73 -6.06
CA GLU A 70 -7.67 -1.37 -4.99
C GLU A 70 -8.75 -2.42 -4.77
N LYS A 71 -9.33 -2.98 -5.83
CA LYS A 71 -10.30 -4.08 -5.74
C LYS A 71 -9.70 -5.30 -5.05
N VAL A 72 -8.48 -5.71 -5.45
CA VAL A 72 -7.77 -6.85 -4.85
C VAL A 72 -7.48 -6.60 -3.37
N MET A 73 -7.15 -5.37 -3.00
CA MET A 73 -6.74 -4.97 -1.66
C MET A 73 -7.90 -4.54 -0.74
N ASN A 74 -9.13 -4.58 -1.25
CA ASN A 74 -10.35 -4.07 -0.61
C ASN A 74 -10.19 -2.62 -0.13
N LEU A 75 -9.69 -1.77 -1.04
CA LEU A 75 -9.58 -0.32 -0.89
C LEU A 75 -10.71 0.36 -1.68
N PRO A 76 -11.15 1.57 -1.28
CA PRO A 76 -10.66 2.39 -0.16
C PRO A 76 -10.97 1.79 1.22
N ASP A 77 -10.06 2.01 2.17
CA ASP A 77 -10.20 1.47 3.52
C ASP A 77 -11.43 2.08 4.21
N PRO A 78 -12.42 1.29 4.65
CA PRO A 78 -13.61 1.81 5.32
C PRO A 78 -13.29 2.59 6.59
N CYS A 79 -12.17 2.31 7.26
CA CYS A 79 -11.72 3.05 8.43
C CYS A 79 -11.17 4.45 8.11
N LEU A 80 -10.68 4.67 6.88
CA LEU A 80 -10.02 5.92 6.48
C LEU A 80 -10.91 6.81 5.60
N GLY A 81 -12.11 6.37 5.22
CA GLY A 81 -13.06 7.19 4.47
C GLY A 81 -12.68 7.46 3.00
N LEU A 82 -13.54 8.24 2.33
CA LEU A 82 -13.62 8.32 0.88
C LEU A 82 -13.20 9.71 0.37
N THR A 83 -11.96 9.83 -0.13
CA THR A 83 -11.53 10.59 -1.34
C THR A 83 -10.03 10.94 -1.30
N PRO A 84 -9.12 9.96 -1.48
CA PRO A 84 -7.70 10.26 -1.63
C PRO A 84 -7.41 10.83 -3.03
N LEU A 85 -6.40 11.70 -3.13
CA LEU A 85 -5.80 12.06 -4.42
C LEU A 85 -5.17 10.81 -5.05
N PHE A 86 -4.88 10.84 -6.36
CA PHE A 86 -4.32 9.69 -7.08
C PHE A 86 -3.02 9.13 -6.44
N GLU A 87 -2.09 10.00 -6.03
CA GLU A 87 -0.86 9.58 -5.37
C GLU A 87 -1.10 8.93 -3.99
N ASP A 88 -2.13 9.38 -3.26
CA ASP A 88 -2.51 8.77 -1.99
C ASP A 88 -3.14 7.39 -2.18
N ARG A 89 -3.89 7.19 -3.27
CA ARG A 89 -4.41 5.87 -3.66
C ARG A 89 -3.27 4.88 -3.90
N ARG A 90 -2.24 5.28 -4.67
CA ARG A 90 -1.02 4.47 -4.89
C ARG A 90 -0.32 4.16 -3.57
N LEU A 91 -0.16 5.15 -2.70
CA LEU A 91 0.47 4.96 -1.39
C LEU A 91 -0.35 4.01 -0.49
N ALA A 92 -1.68 4.09 -0.53
CA ALA A 92 -2.57 3.20 0.22
C ALA A 92 -2.44 1.74 -0.25
N VAL A 93 -2.43 1.50 -1.56
CA VAL A 93 -2.17 0.18 -2.15
C VAL A 93 -0.81 -0.36 -1.67
N ARG A 94 0.25 0.44 -1.79
CA ARG A 94 1.60 0.03 -1.36
C ARG A 94 1.66 -0.30 0.13
N ARG A 95 1.06 0.53 0.98
CA ARG A 95 0.98 0.29 2.43
C ARG A 95 0.22 -1.00 2.74
N ARG A 96 -0.88 -1.26 2.02
CA ARG A 96 -1.70 -2.46 2.19
C ARG A 96 -0.95 -3.73 1.76
N LEU A 97 -0.21 -3.69 0.66
CA LEU A 97 0.61 -4.83 0.21
C LEU A 97 1.74 -5.15 1.21
N LEU A 98 2.41 -4.12 1.75
CA LEU A 98 3.53 -4.30 2.67
C LEU A 98 3.11 -4.53 4.13
N ALA A 99 1.82 -4.45 4.44
CA ALA A 99 1.32 -4.62 5.80
C ALA A 99 1.37 -6.09 6.22
N VAL A 100 2.35 -6.45 7.05
CA VAL A 100 2.51 -7.81 7.61
C VAL A 100 1.61 -8.04 8.84
N GLY A 101 1.21 -6.97 9.53
CA GLY A 101 0.51 -7.07 10.81
C GLY A 101 1.42 -7.56 11.95
N SER A 102 1.03 -7.34 13.21
CA SER A 102 1.72 -7.88 14.38
C SER A 102 0.81 -7.80 15.62
N GLN A 103 1.11 -8.58 16.65
CA GLN A 103 0.36 -8.60 17.92
C GLN A 103 1.17 -7.98 19.07
N ARG A 104 2.30 -7.32 18.78
CA ARG A 104 3.13 -6.66 19.80
C ARG A 104 2.60 -5.26 20.10
N ALA A 105 2.71 -4.80 21.34
CA ALA A 105 2.37 -3.42 21.73
C ALA A 105 2.96 -2.35 20.79
N ALA A 106 4.22 -2.52 20.37
CA ALA A 106 4.89 -1.61 19.43
C ALA A 106 4.15 -1.44 18.10
N TYR A 107 3.50 -2.49 17.59
CA TYR A 107 2.74 -2.40 16.34
C TYR A 107 1.51 -1.49 16.47
N PHE A 108 0.78 -1.59 17.57
CA PHE A 108 -0.38 -0.73 17.84
C PHE A 108 0.04 0.72 18.10
N VAL A 109 1.20 0.94 18.72
CA VAL A 109 1.81 2.28 18.83
C VAL A 109 2.13 2.86 17.46
N GLU A 110 2.72 2.07 16.55
CA GLU A 110 3.01 2.55 15.18
C GLU A 110 1.74 2.84 14.38
N ILE A 111 0.68 2.05 14.54
CA ILE A 111 -0.64 2.39 13.97
C ILE A 111 -1.09 3.76 14.49
N ALA A 112 -1.07 3.99 15.80
CA ALA A 112 -1.49 5.26 16.39
C ALA A 112 -0.63 6.44 15.90
N ARG A 113 0.70 6.25 15.81
CA ARG A 113 1.63 7.25 15.25
C ARG A 113 1.31 7.60 13.79
N SER A 114 0.97 6.61 12.97
CA SER A 114 0.57 6.83 11.57
C SER A 114 -0.70 7.69 11.42
N GLN A 115 -1.56 7.71 12.46
CA GLN A 115 -2.77 8.52 12.52
C GLN A 115 -2.56 9.89 13.19
N GLY A 116 -1.31 10.23 13.54
CA GLY A 116 -0.96 11.52 14.13
C GLY A 116 -0.93 11.55 15.66
N TYR A 117 -0.79 10.40 16.32
CA TYR A 117 -0.58 10.29 17.77
C TYR A 117 0.88 9.91 18.09
N PRO A 118 1.82 10.87 18.08
CA PRO A 118 3.25 10.58 18.20
C PRO A 118 3.64 9.99 19.57
N ASN A 119 2.95 10.42 20.63
CA ASN A 119 3.20 10.06 22.02
C ASN A 119 2.38 8.85 22.48
N ALA A 120 1.82 8.07 21.54
CA ALA A 120 1.02 6.91 21.87
C ALA A 120 1.84 5.85 22.64
N SER A 121 1.22 5.24 23.64
CA SER A 121 1.78 4.16 24.45
C SER A 121 0.72 3.12 24.77
N VAL A 122 1.15 1.88 25.05
CA VAL A 122 0.26 0.79 25.42
C VAL A 122 0.52 0.40 26.87
N THR A 123 -0.55 0.28 27.66
CA THR A 123 -0.52 -0.25 29.01
C THR A 123 -1.26 -1.57 29.05
N GLU A 124 -0.52 -2.66 29.27
CA GLU A 124 -1.11 -3.99 29.45
C GLU A 124 -1.59 -4.16 30.89
N LEU A 125 -2.84 -4.60 31.06
CA LEU A 125 -3.37 -4.95 32.36
C LEU A 125 -2.95 -6.39 32.68
N SER A 126 -2.72 -6.66 33.96
CA SER A 126 -2.42 -8.01 34.41
C SER A 126 -3.06 -8.25 35.76
N THR A 127 -3.48 -9.50 35.97
CA THR A 127 -4.00 -9.92 37.26
C THR A 127 -2.94 -9.75 38.35
N PRO A 128 -3.29 -9.16 39.50
CA PRO A 128 -2.34 -8.99 40.57
C PRO A 128 -1.88 -10.35 41.10
N ARG A 129 -0.57 -10.49 41.31
CA ARG A 129 0.05 -11.68 41.90
C ARG A 129 0.71 -11.29 43.21
N ILE A 130 0.53 -12.12 44.23
CA ILE A 130 1.19 -11.96 45.52
C ILE A 130 2.70 -11.84 45.30
N GLY A 131 3.33 -10.86 45.94
CA GLY A 131 4.77 -10.57 45.81
C GLY A 131 5.17 -9.71 44.60
N ARG A 132 4.25 -9.42 43.67
CA ARG A 132 4.50 -8.47 42.55
C ARG A 132 3.58 -7.26 42.57
N SER A 133 2.42 -7.36 43.18
CA SER A 133 1.39 -6.31 43.15
C SER A 133 1.42 -5.41 44.38
N ARG A 134 1.14 -4.11 44.17
CA ARG A 134 0.99 -3.11 45.23
C ARG A 134 -0.49 -2.79 45.45
N PHE A 135 -0.92 -2.85 46.71
CA PHE A 135 -2.28 -2.48 47.11
C PHE A 135 -2.54 -1.00 46.78
N GLY A 136 -3.74 -0.67 46.28
CA GLY A 136 -4.12 0.69 45.87
C GLY A 136 -3.68 1.14 44.47
N HIS A 137 -2.73 0.46 43.83
CA HIS A 137 -2.30 0.74 42.46
C HIS A 137 -2.62 -0.38 41.47
N ALA A 138 -2.61 -1.65 41.91
CA ALA A 138 -2.93 -2.76 41.03
C ALA A 138 -4.44 -2.86 40.78
N HIS A 139 -4.83 -3.02 39.52
CA HIS A 139 -6.22 -3.29 39.16
C HIS A 139 -6.57 -4.74 39.51
N PHE A 140 -7.45 -4.92 40.49
CA PHE A 140 -7.95 -6.25 40.85
C PHE A 140 -8.98 -6.70 39.81
N GLY A 141 -8.81 -7.93 39.31
CA GLY A 141 -9.68 -8.48 38.28
C GLY A 141 -9.52 -9.99 38.16
N THR A 142 -10.39 -10.61 37.39
CA THR A 142 -10.29 -12.04 37.02
C THR A 142 -9.12 -12.26 36.05
N TRP A 143 -8.77 -13.52 35.75
CA TRP A 143 -7.75 -13.89 34.76
C TRP A 143 -7.87 -13.17 33.42
N ARG A 144 -9.09 -12.73 33.07
CA ARG A 144 -9.38 -11.92 31.87
C ARG A 144 -8.60 -10.62 31.79
N ALA A 145 -8.17 -10.05 32.92
CA ALA A 145 -7.38 -8.82 32.94
C ALA A 145 -6.08 -8.92 32.13
N ASN A 146 -5.50 -10.13 32.00
CA ASN A 146 -4.29 -10.35 31.19
C ASN A 146 -4.51 -10.17 29.68
N PHE A 147 -5.77 -10.08 29.23
CA PHE A 147 -6.13 -9.84 27.83
C PHE A 147 -6.68 -8.42 27.62
N MET A 148 -6.65 -7.58 28.65
CA MET A 148 -7.11 -6.21 28.59
C MET A 148 -5.90 -5.28 28.47
N TRP A 149 -5.97 -4.31 27.58
CA TRP A 149 -4.92 -3.32 27.45
C TRP A 149 -5.49 -1.97 27.02
N THR A 150 -4.81 -0.92 27.45
CA THR A 150 -5.18 0.45 27.16
C THR A 150 -4.21 1.05 26.17
N LEU A 151 -4.71 1.59 25.05
CA LEU A 151 -3.95 2.45 24.17
C LEU A 151 -4.08 3.89 24.66
N ASN A 152 -3.03 4.42 25.28
CA ASN A 152 -2.98 5.83 25.65
C ASN A 152 -2.48 6.62 24.45
N THR A 153 -3.29 7.52 23.93
CA THR A 153 -2.91 8.32 22.75
C THR A 153 -1.96 9.47 23.08
N GLY A 154 -1.98 9.96 24.33
CA GLY A 154 -1.07 11.01 24.83
C GLY A 154 -1.35 12.38 24.22
N GLY A 155 -2.61 12.63 23.86
CA GLY A 155 -3.08 13.79 23.11
C GLY A 155 -2.60 13.81 21.65
N ARG A 156 -3.49 14.20 20.73
CA ARG A 156 -3.06 14.55 19.36
C ARG A 156 -2.31 15.88 19.44
N LEU A 157 -1.07 15.93 18.96
CA LEU A 157 -0.40 17.21 18.82
C LEU A 157 -1.22 18.09 17.88
N GLN A 158 -1.48 19.35 18.29
CA GLN A 158 -2.08 20.40 17.46
C GLN A 158 -1.16 20.83 16.29
N LEU A 159 -0.11 20.04 16.00
CA LEU A 159 0.74 20.24 14.85
C LEU A 159 -0.06 19.90 13.60
N GLY A 160 -0.47 20.96 12.90
CA GLY A 160 -1.11 20.86 11.60
C GLY A 160 -0.34 19.95 10.65
N ARG A 161 -1.13 19.28 9.79
CA ARG A 161 -0.77 18.60 8.53
C ARG A 161 0.73 18.38 8.32
N ARG A 162 1.24 17.23 8.76
CA ARG A 162 2.51 16.69 8.26
C ARG A 162 2.25 15.56 7.28
N PHE A 163 3.03 15.54 6.20
CA PHE A 163 3.09 14.45 5.23
C PHE A 163 3.31 13.11 5.98
N GLY A 164 2.41 12.15 5.80
CA GLY A 164 2.53 10.81 6.37
C GLY A 164 1.77 10.55 7.68
N ALA A 165 1.23 11.58 8.35
CA ALA A 165 0.46 11.45 9.61
C ALA A 165 -1.04 11.80 9.47
N SER A 166 -1.50 11.99 8.22
CA SER A 166 -2.90 12.24 7.85
C SER A 166 -3.13 11.71 6.44
N TYR A 167 -4.35 11.29 6.12
CA TYR A 167 -4.77 11.02 4.74
C TYR A 167 -5.46 12.27 4.18
N TRP A 168 -5.17 12.62 2.93
CA TRP A 168 -5.89 13.70 2.25
C TRP A 168 -7.37 13.31 2.08
N GLY A 169 -8.28 14.19 2.49
CA GLY A 169 -9.73 13.93 2.56
C GLY A 169 -10.32 14.02 3.97
N GLU A 170 -9.49 14.04 5.02
CA GLU A 170 -9.95 14.33 6.39
C GLU A 170 -10.47 15.78 6.45
N ARG A 171 -11.79 15.95 6.70
CA ARG A 171 -12.39 17.28 6.88
C ARG A 171 -11.85 17.89 8.17
N PHE A 172 -11.47 19.17 8.14
CA PHE A 172 -11.18 19.92 9.37
C PHE A 172 -12.39 19.83 10.31
N GLY A 173 -12.20 19.29 11.51
CA GLY A 173 -13.25 19.16 12.52
C GLY A 173 -14.00 17.81 12.55
N MET A 174 -13.65 16.83 11.71
CA MET A 174 -14.10 15.44 11.92
C MET A 174 -13.40 14.83 13.14
N ASN A 175 -14.11 13.97 13.88
CA ASN A 175 -13.54 13.27 15.04
C ASN A 175 -12.45 12.28 14.57
N PRO A 176 -11.16 12.58 14.79
CA PRO A 176 -10.06 11.76 14.27
C PRO A 176 -9.95 10.41 15.00
N GLY A 177 -10.62 10.28 16.15
CA GLY A 177 -10.66 9.03 16.91
C GLY A 177 -11.34 7.88 16.17
N SER A 178 -12.33 8.16 15.31
CA SER A 178 -13.11 7.12 14.63
C SER A 178 -12.27 6.24 13.70
N ALA A 179 -11.31 6.82 12.98
CA ALA A 179 -10.37 6.09 12.13
C ALA A 179 -9.41 5.24 12.97
N LEU A 180 -8.85 5.80 14.04
CA LEU A 180 -7.96 5.08 14.96
C LEU A 180 -8.66 3.88 15.60
N GLU A 181 -9.86 4.09 16.16
CA GLU A 181 -10.69 3.04 16.75
C GLU A 181 -10.91 1.89 15.77
N CYS A 182 -11.36 2.21 14.56
CA CYS A 182 -11.61 1.21 13.52
C CYS A 182 -10.34 0.41 13.17
N LEU A 183 -9.19 1.08 13.00
CA LEU A 183 -7.93 0.43 12.67
C LEU A 183 -7.42 -0.49 13.79
N ILE A 184 -7.50 -0.02 15.04
CA ILE A 184 -7.05 -0.77 16.21
C ILE A 184 -7.95 -1.98 16.40
N HIS A 185 -9.27 -1.80 16.44
CA HIS A 185 -10.22 -2.91 16.62
C HIS A 185 -10.17 -3.95 15.49
N ARG A 186 -9.86 -3.53 14.25
CA ARG A 186 -9.65 -4.46 13.14
C ARG A 186 -8.40 -5.32 13.32
N SER A 187 -7.35 -4.76 13.92
CA SER A 187 -6.04 -5.43 14.06
C SER A 187 -5.91 -6.20 15.38
N THR A 188 -6.79 -5.95 16.34
CA THR A 188 -6.75 -6.59 17.65
C THR A 188 -7.15 -8.05 17.60
N PRO A 189 -6.44 -8.95 18.30
CA PRO A 189 -6.87 -10.33 18.45
C PRO A 189 -8.25 -10.41 19.11
N ALA A 190 -9.10 -11.33 18.63
CA ALA A 190 -10.49 -11.48 19.08
C ALA A 190 -10.65 -11.76 20.58
N HIS A 191 -9.61 -12.28 21.25
CA HIS A 191 -9.62 -12.60 22.67
C HIS A 191 -9.21 -11.43 23.57
N THR A 192 -8.74 -10.32 22.99
CA THR A 192 -8.28 -9.14 23.74
C THR A 192 -9.34 -8.05 23.78
N GLN A 193 -9.37 -7.30 24.88
CA GLN A 193 -10.24 -6.13 25.05
C GLN A 193 -9.36 -4.88 25.07
N VAL A 194 -9.63 -3.95 24.15
CA VAL A 194 -8.90 -2.69 24.08
C VAL A 194 -9.75 -1.56 24.59
N TYR A 195 -9.15 -0.72 25.44
CA TYR A 195 -9.66 0.60 25.78
C TYR A 195 -8.76 1.65 25.16
N ILE A 196 -9.32 2.63 24.45
CA ILE A 196 -8.54 3.73 23.87
C ILE A 196 -8.74 4.96 24.75
N ASN A 197 -7.64 5.43 25.33
CA ASN A 197 -7.64 6.63 26.15
C ASN A 197 -7.17 7.82 25.31
N TYR A 198 -8.06 8.80 25.14
CA TYR A 198 -7.84 10.00 24.33
C TYR A 198 -7.22 11.18 25.09
N ASP A 199 -7.13 11.07 26.41
CA ASP A 199 -6.57 12.09 27.29
C ASP A 199 -5.06 12.31 27.08
#